data_AF-A0A1F6YDV1-F1
#
_entry.id   AF-A0A1F6YDV1-F1
#
_cell.length_a   1.000
_cell.length_b   1.000
_cell.length_c   1.000
_cell.angle_alpha   90.00
_cell.angle_beta   90.00
_cell.angle_gamma   90.00
#
_symmetry.space_group_name_H-M   'P 1'
#
loop_
_entity.id
_entity.type
_entity.pdbx_description
1 polymer ?
#
loop_
_entity_poly.entity_id
_entity_poly.type
_entity_poly.pdbx_seq_one_letter_code
_entity_poly.pdbx_strand_id
1 'polypeptide(L)'
;MEIKAPKKYTEEDVLKDRVDHLIEHRVPWIILGLLGGLVATVIVSKFEAILSADVRLAFFIPVIVYLSDAVGTQAETIYVRELSEKKINFLKYILKESIIGLVLGIISGVFLGIFAAYWLESSAIGFTLGLTMLVNLTLAPILAVCIPSILYRERADPALGAGPVATIIQDLISLLVYFSIASIIIF
;
A
#
# COMPACT_ATOMS: atom_id res chain seq x y z
N MET A 1 2.28 -24.77 25.41
CA MET A 1 2.76 -23.38 25.20
C MET A 1 1.55 -22.50 25.44
N GLU A 2 1.38 -22.01 26.66
CA GLU A 2 0.24 -21.16 27.03
C GLU A 2 0.33 -19.83 26.29
N ILE A 3 -0.71 -19.49 25.53
CA ILE A 3 -0.84 -18.19 24.90
C ILE A 3 -1.20 -17.22 26.03
N LYS A 4 -0.23 -16.43 26.49
CA LYS A 4 -0.46 -15.33 27.43
C LYS A 4 -1.54 -14.42 26.85
N ALA A 5 -2.60 -14.16 27.61
CA ALA A 5 -3.64 -13.21 27.25
C ALA A 5 -3.00 -11.86 26.85
N PRO A 6 -3.56 -11.14 25.87
CA PRO A 6 -3.02 -9.85 25.44
C PRO A 6 -2.93 -8.92 26.65
N LYS A 7 -1.73 -8.35 26.86
CA LYS A 7 -1.45 -7.46 27.99
C LYS A 7 -2.36 -6.24 27.85
N LYS A 8 -3.31 -6.06 28.77
CA LYS A 8 -4.15 -4.85 28.85
C LYS A 8 -3.27 -3.72 29.36
N TYR A 9 -2.83 -2.84 28.47
CA TYR A 9 -2.17 -1.60 28.85
C TYR A 9 -3.20 -0.64 29.45
N THR A 10 -2.92 -0.10 30.64
CA THR A 10 -3.71 1.01 31.20
C THR A 10 -3.24 2.34 30.61
N GLU A 11 -4.06 3.39 30.68
CA GLU A 11 -3.68 4.74 30.21
C GLU A 11 -2.39 5.23 30.92
N GLU A 12 -2.27 4.96 32.22
CA GLU A 12 -1.03 5.23 32.96
C GLU A 12 0.17 4.46 32.43
N ASP A 13 0.00 3.21 31.97
CA ASP A 13 1.11 2.43 31.42
C ASP A 13 1.59 2.98 30.07
N VAL A 14 0.70 3.57 29.27
CA VAL A 14 1.04 4.19 27.98
C VAL A 14 1.72 5.55 28.18
N LEU A 15 1.30 6.31 29.20
CA LEU A 15 1.82 7.66 29.48
C LEU A 15 3.09 7.67 30.35
N LYS A 16 3.49 6.54 30.92
CA LYS A 16 4.73 6.40 31.72
C LYS A 16 6.01 6.49 30.88
N ASP A 17 5.94 6.10 29.61
CA ASP A 17 7.13 6.09 28.75
C ASP A 17 7.58 7.52 28.47
N ARG A 18 8.89 7.78 28.64
CA ARG A 18 9.45 9.10 28.37
C ARG A 18 9.44 9.37 26.87
N VAL A 19 9.19 10.62 26.49
CA VAL A 19 9.05 11.04 25.08
C VAL A 19 10.32 10.74 24.26
N ASP A 20 11.51 10.94 24.85
CA ASP A 20 12.80 10.61 24.23
C ASP A 20 12.90 9.12 23.87
N HIS A 21 12.51 8.24 24.79
CA HIS A 21 12.45 6.80 24.53
C HIS A 21 11.51 6.44 23.38
N LEU A 22 10.31 7.03 23.34
CA LEU A 22 9.35 6.79 22.25
C LEU A 22 9.85 7.30 20.89
N ILE A 23 10.59 8.41 20.87
CA ILE A 23 11.21 8.94 19.65
C ILE A 23 12.27 7.97 19.15
N GLU A 24 13.18 7.48 20.02
CA GLU A 24 14.22 6.53 19.66
C GLU A 24 13.66 5.26 19.01
N HIS A 25 12.50 4.78 19.47
CA HIS A 25 11.82 3.63 18.88
C HIS A 25 11.15 3.90 17.52
N ARG A 26 10.78 5.16 17.23
CA ARG A 26 10.10 5.55 15.98
C ARG A 26 11.08 6.01 14.90
N VAL A 27 12.19 6.63 15.28
CA VAL A 27 13.19 7.21 14.37
C VAL A 27 13.66 6.21 13.29
N PRO A 28 14.00 4.94 13.60
CA PRO A 28 14.42 3.99 12.56
C PRO A 28 13.37 3.79 11.46
N TRP A 29 12.09 3.70 11.85
CA TRP A 29 10.98 3.51 10.92
C TRP A 29 10.70 4.76 10.10
N ILE A 30 10.81 5.94 10.71
CA ILE A 30 10.68 7.23 10.01
C ILE A 30 11.82 7.43 9.02
N ILE A 31 13.06 7.09 9.38
CA ILE A 31 14.20 7.14 8.48
C ILE A 31 13.99 6.17 7.31
N LEU A 32 13.51 4.96 7.57
CA LEU A 32 13.20 4.00 6.52
C LEU A 32 12.12 4.52 5.56
N GLY A 33 11.03 5.08 6.10
CA GLY A 33 9.97 5.73 5.32
C GLY A 33 10.50 6.90 4.49
N LEU A 34 11.38 7.73 5.06
CA LEU A 34 12.03 8.84 4.35
C LEU A 34 12.87 8.32 3.17
N LEU A 35 13.68 7.28 3.38
CA LEU A 35 14.45 6.66 2.31
C LEU A 35 13.53 6.10 1.21
N GLY A 36 12.43 5.45 1.59
CA GLY A 36 11.39 4.99 0.66
C GLY A 36 10.79 6.14 -0.16
N GLY A 37 10.43 7.25 0.49
CA GLY A 37 9.91 8.45 -0.17
C GLY A 37 10.92 9.11 -1.12
N LEU A 38 12.21 9.09 -0.79
CA LEU A 38 13.27 9.56 -1.68
C LEU A 38 13.39 8.66 -2.93
N VAL A 39 13.28 7.34 -2.77
CA VAL A 39 13.24 6.41 -3.91
C VAL A 39 12.00 6.67 -4.78
N ALA A 40 10.82 6.87 -4.16
CA ALA A 40 9.60 7.22 -4.87
C ALA A 40 9.78 8.52 -5.68
N THR A 41 10.40 9.54 -5.09
CA THR A 41 10.73 10.81 -5.76
C THR A 41 11.57 10.58 -7.02
N VAL A 42 12.60 9.73 -6.94
CA VAL A 42 13.45 9.37 -8.10
C VAL A 42 12.68 8.57 -9.16
N ILE A 43 11.72 7.74 -8.76
CA ILE A 43 10.85 7.04 -9.72
C ILE A 43 9.97 8.04 -10.46
N VAL A 44 9.29 8.94 -9.73
CA VAL A 44 8.43 9.96 -10.34
C VAL A 44 9.22 10.85 -11.30
N SER A 45 10.46 11.22 -10.97
CA SER A 45 11.29 12.04 -11.86
C SER A 45 11.63 11.35 -13.19
N LYS A 46 11.66 10.00 -13.24
CA LYS A 46 11.83 9.27 -14.51
C LYS A 46 10.63 9.38 -15.44
N PHE A 47 9.48 9.79 -14.92
CA PHE A 47 8.26 10.02 -15.67
C PHE A 47 7.97 11.52 -15.87
N GLU A 48 8.99 12.38 -15.72
CA GLU A 48 8.88 13.83 -15.94
C GLU A 48 8.36 14.18 -17.34
N ALA A 49 8.77 13.45 -18.38
CA ALA A 49 8.26 13.65 -19.73
C ALA A 49 6.74 13.44 -19.83
N ILE A 50 6.20 12.50 -19.05
CA ILE A 50 4.76 12.21 -19.01
C ILE A 50 4.01 13.29 -18.25
N LEU A 51 4.53 13.67 -17.08
CA LEU A 51 3.97 14.76 -16.28
C LEU A 51 4.03 16.10 -17.01
N SER A 52 5.04 16.32 -17.85
CA SER A 52 5.15 17.53 -18.68
C SER A 52 4.18 17.53 -19.85
N ALA A 53 3.82 16.36 -20.37
CA ALA A 53 2.78 16.23 -21.39
C ALA A 53 1.38 16.48 -20.80
N ASP A 54 1.12 16.01 -19.59
CA ASP A 54 -0.11 16.32 -18.87
C ASP A 54 0.08 16.40 -17.34
N VAL A 55 0.22 17.63 -16.84
CA VAL A 55 0.42 17.92 -15.41
C VAL A 55 -0.77 17.49 -14.54
N ARG A 56 -1.96 17.29 -15.13
CA ARG A 56 -3.16 16.89 -14.39
C ARG A 56 -3.04 15.46 -13.82
N LEU A 57 -2.15 14.63 -14.38
CA LEU A 57 -1.86 13.30 -13.85
C LEU A 57 -1.34 13.35 -12.41
N ALA A 58 -0.57 14.40 -12.06
CA ALA A 58 -0.05 14.57 -10.71
C ALA A 58 -1.14 14.67 -9.64
N PHE A 59 -2.33 15.16 -10.00
CA PHE A 59 -3.44 15.37 -9.06
C PHE A 59 -3.95 14.05 -8.46
N PHE A 60 -3.76 12.93 -9.16
CA PHE A 60 -4.30 11.63 -8.76
C PHE A 60 -3.29 10.74 -8.04
N ILE A 61 -2.02 11.15 -7.94
CA ILE A 61 -1.00 10.41 -7.19
C ILE A 61 -1.46 10.12 -5.75
N PRO A 62 -1.98 11.09 -4.97
CA PRO A 62 -2.35 10.83 -3.59
C PRO A 62 -3.46 9.77 -3.44
N VAL A 63 -4.48 9.81 -4.31
CA VAL A 63 -5.61 8.87 -4.21
C VAL A 63 -5.22 7.45 -4.63
N ILE A 64 -4.37 7.32 -5.66
CA ILE A 64 -3.88 6.02 -6.13
C ILE A 64 -3.04 5.36 -5.04
N VAL A 65 -2.08 6.08 -4.48
CA VAL A 65 -1.18 5.58 -3.44
C VAL A 65 -1.98 5.20 -2.20
N TYR A 66 -2.82 6.12 -1.70
CA TYR A 66 -3.63 5.90 -0.50
C TYR A 66 -4.56 4.69 -0.63
N LEU A 67 -5.35 4.57 -1.71
CA LEU A 67 -6.30 3.47 -1.84
C LEU A 67 -5.62 2.11 -1.99
N SER A 68 -4.47 2.08 -2.67
CA SER A 68 -3.70 0.84 -2.82
C SER A 68 -3.15 0.37 -1.47
N ASP A 69 -2.56 1.28 -0.68
CA ASP A 69 -2.07 0.99 0.67
C ASP A 69 -3.21 0.62 1.63
N ALA A 70 -4.35 1.31 1.57
CA ALA A 70 -5.49 1.00 2.42
C ALA A 70 -6.06 -0.41 2.17
N VAL A 71 -6.15 -0.85 0.90
CA VAL A 71 -6.59 -2.21 0.55
C VAL A 71 -5.55 -3.25 0.96
N GLY A 72 -4.27 -2.98 0.70
CA GLY A 72 -3.17 -3.85 1.11
C GLY A 72 -3.12 -4.05 2.64
N THR A 73 -3.19 -2.95 3.41
CA THR A 73 -3.16 -2.95 4.87
C THR A 73 -4.34 -3.70 5.48
N GLN A 74 -5.53 -3.62 4.87
CA GLN A 74 -6.70 -4.41 5.30
C GLN A 74 -6.44 -5.90 5.17
N ALA A 75 -5.89 -6.34 4.04
CA ALA A 75 -5.51 -7.74 3.83
C ALA A 75 -4.37 -8.14 4.79
N GLU A 76 -3.32 -7.32 4.92
CA GLU A 76 -2.19 -7.60 5.82
C GLU A 76 -2.64 -7.80 7.27
N THR A 77 -3.50 -6.91 7.78
CA THR A 77 -3.99 -6.95 9.17
C THR A 77 -4.70 -8.27 9.47
N ILE A 78 -5.55 -8.73 8.55
CA ILE A 78 -6.26 -10.01 8.68
C ILE A 78 -5.24 -11.16 8.60
N TYR A 79 -4.31 -11.09 7.65
CA TYR A 79 -3.30 -12.13 7.46
C TYR A 79 -2.39 -12.32 8.66
N VAL A 80 -1.82 -11.25 9.21
CA VAL A 80 -0.90 -11.31 10.37
C VAL A 80 -1.60 -11.94 11.58
N ARG A 81 -2.88 -11.62 11.80
CA ARG A 81 -3.68 -12.23 12.86
C ARG A 81 -3.82 -13.74 12.66
N GLU A 82 -4.21 -14.17 11.47
CA GLU A 82 -4.42 -15.59 11.15
C GLU A 82 -3.10 -16.39 11.07
N LEU A 83 -2.01 -15.72 10.68
CA LEU A 83 -0.66 -16.29 10.66
C LEU A 83 -0.18 -16.64 12.06
N SER A 84 -0.49 -15.78 13.05
CA SER A 84 -0.18 -16.03 14.46
C SER A 84 -0.88 -17.28 15.01
N GLU A 85 -2.07 -17.62 14.46
CA GLU A 85 -2.84 -18.81 14.83
C GLU A 85 -2.42 -20.08 14.06
N LYS A 86 -1.51 -19.98 13.08
CA LYS A 86 -1.04 -21.07 12.18
C LYS A 86 -2.16 -21.79 11.40
N LYS A 87 -3.29 -21.13 11.15
CA LYS A 87 -4.47 -21.75 10.50
C LYS A 87 -4.62 -21.44 9.02
N ILE A 88 -3.80 -20.53 8.47
CA ILE A 88 -4.04 -19.96 7.16
C ILE A 88 -3.21 -20.59 6.03
N ASN A 89 -3.87 -20.93 4.93
CA ASN A 89 -3.20 -21.32 3.70
C ASN A 89 -2.90 -20.06 2.86
N PHE A 90 -1.62 -19.75 2.69
CA PHE A 90 -1.15 -18.56 1.98
C PHE A 90 -1.74 -18.40 0.57
N LEU A 91 -1.70 -19.44 -0.26
CA LEU A 91 -2.18 -19.36 -1.65
C LEU A 91 -3.69 -19.13 -1.72
N LYS A 92 -4.47 -19.86 -0.91
CA LYS A 92 -5.93 -19.67 -0.86
C LYS A 92 -6.30 -18.28 -0.36
N TYR A 93 -5.54 -17.76 0.61
CA TYR A 93 -5.76 -16.43 1.15
C TYR A 93 -5.47 -15.35 0.12
N ILE A 94 -4.29 -15.36 -0.50
CA ILE A 94 -3.92 -14.37 -1.53
C ILE A 94 -4.89 -14.41 -2.70
N LEU A 95 -5.30 -15.60 -3.17
CA LEU A 95 -6.28 -15.67 -4.25
C LEU A 95 -7.61 -15.02 -3.87
N LYS A 96 -8.10 -15.29 -2.65
CA LYS A 96 -9.33 -14.68 -2.14
C LYS A 96 -9.21 -13.16 -2.05
N GLU A 97 -8.12 -12.65 -1.46
CA GLU A 97 -7.91 -11.21 -1.32
C GLU A 97 -7.64 -10.54 -2.68
N SER A 98 -7.00 -11.21 -3.62
CA SER A 98 -6.80 -10.68 -4.98
C SER A 98 -8.13 -10.54 -5.72
N ILE A 99 -9.09 -11.45 -5.51
CA ILE A 99 -10.45 -11.32 -6.05
C ILE A 99 -11.19 -10.14 -5.41
N ILE A 100 -11.06 -9.96 -4.09
CA ILE A 100 -11.62 -8.79 -3.39
C ILE A 100 -11.00 -7.51 -3.95
N GLY A 101 -9.67 -7.47 -4.09
CA GLY A 101 -8.91 -6.38 -4.68
C GLY A 101 -9.33 -6.07 -6.12
N LEU A 102 -9.58 -7.09 -6.94
CA LEU A 102 -10.10 -6.92 -8.30
C LEU A 102 -11.48 -6.25 -8.30
N VAL A 103 -12.40 -6.70 -7.43
CA VAL A 103 -13.75 -6.10 -7.32
C VAL A 103 -13.66 -4.65 -6.85
N LEU A 104 -12.84 -4.37 -5.82
CA LEU A 104 -12.61 -3.01 -5.35
C LEU A 104 -11.93 -2.13 -6.40
N GLY A 105 -11.01 -2.70 -7.17
CA GLY A 105 -10.33 -2.06 -8.30
C GLY A 105 -11.29 -1.68 -9.41
N ILE A 106 -12.25 -2.54 -9.75
CA ILE A 106 -13.32 -2.22 -10.71
C ILE A 106 -14.20 -1.09 -10.17
N ILE A 107 -14.69 -1.20 -8.93
CA ILE A 107 -15.61 -0.21 -8.36
C ILE A 107 -14.95 1.17 -8.28
N SER A 108 -13.75 1.23 -7.68
CA SER A 108 -13.02 2.48 -7.52
C SER A 108 -12.48 3.02 -8.84
N GLY A 109 -12.03 2.15 -9.75
CA GLY A 109 -11.55 2.52 -11.07
C GLY A 109 -12.64 3.08 -11.98
N VAL A 110 -13.84 2.49 -11.97
CA VAL A 110 -15.00 3.04 -12.69
C VAL A 110 -15.37 4.41 -12.15
N PHE A 111 -15.47 4.55 -10.82
CA PHE A 111 -15.82 5.83 -10.20
C PHE A 111 -14.77 6.92 -10.49
N LEU A 112 -13.50 6.62 -10.24
CA LEU A 112 -12.40 7.56 -10.43
C LEU A 112 -12.21 7.90 -11.92
N GLY A 113 -12.32 6.91 -12.80
CA GLY A 113 -12.18 7.08 -14.24
C GLY A 113 -13.30 7.95 -14.82
N ILE A 114 -14.55 7.72 -14.43
CA ILE A 114 -15.69 8.57 -14.86
C ILE A 114 -15.52 9.99 -14.33
N PHE A 115 -15.19 10.14 -13.05
CA PHE A 115 -14.97 11.45 -12.43
C PHE A 115 -13.89 12.24 -13.18
N ALA A 116 -12.73 11.63 -13.41
CA ALA A 116 -11.63 12.29 -14.09
C ALA A 116 -11.91 12.58 -15.57
N ALA A 117 -12.57 11.65 -16.28
CA ALA A 117 -12.96 11.86 -17.67
C ALA A 117 -13.90 13.05 -17.82
N TYR A 118 -14.86 13.19 -16.91
CA TYR A 118 -15.81 14.31 -16.91
C TYR A 118 -15.15 15.62 -16.47
N TRP A 119 -14.44 15.60 -15.34
CA TRP A 119 -13.89 16.81 -14.73
C TRP A 119 -12.74 17.43 -15.53
N LEU A 120 -11.87 16.59 -16.10
CA LEU A 120 -10.71 17.03 -16.87
C LEU A 120 -10.96 17.02 -18.38
N GLU A 121 -12.19 16.69 -18.79
CA GLU A 121 -12.62 16.58 -20.19
C GLU A 121 -11.68 15.70 -21.02
N SER A 122 -11.20 14.60 -20.42
CA SER A 122 -10.20 13.71 -21.02
C SER A 122 -10.48 12.24 -20.73
N SER A 123 -11.05 11.55 -21.74
CA SER A 123 -11.27 10.10 -21.68
C SER A 123 -9.97 9.31 -21.52
N ALA A 124 -8.84 9.82 -22.03
CA ALA A 124 -7.53 9.19 -21.88
C ALA A 124 -7.09 9.16 -20.42
N ILE A 125 -7.23 10.27 -19.69
CA ILE A 125 -6.93 10.32 -18.25
C ILE A 125 -7.90 9.41 -17.49
N GLY A 126 -9.19 9.48 -17.79
CA GLY A 126 -10.19 8.63 -17.14
C GLY A 126 -9.89 7.13 -17.31
N PHE A 127 -9.56 6.68 -18.52
CA PHE A 127 -9.19 5.29 -18.78
C PHE A 127 -7.88 4.90 -18.08
N THR A 128 -6.88 5.79 -18.11
CA THR A 128 -5.60 5.60 -17.40
C THR A 128 -5.84 5.34 -15.91
N LEU A 129 -6.64 6.16 -15.25
CA LEU A 129 -6.94 6.04 -13.84
C LEU A 129 -7.77 4.80 -13.52
N GLY A 130 -8.79 4.51 -14.35
CA GLY A 130 -9.62 3.33 -14.17
C GLY A 130 -8.82 2.03 -14.24
N LEU A 131 -7.95 1.90 -15.25
CA LEU A 131 -7.08 0.73 -15.40
C LEU A 131 -6.02 0.66 -14.29
N THR A 132 -5.45 1.81 -13.90
CA THR A 132 -4.49 1.90 -12.79
C THR A 132 -5.08 1.37 -11.49
N MET A 133 -6.29 1.82 -11.14
CA MET A 133 -6.97 1.36 -9.93
C MET A 133 -7.27 -0.14 -9.98
N LEU A 134 -7.72 -0.66 -11.12
CA LEU A 134 -7.96 -2.09 -11.29
C LEU A 134 -6.70 -2.91 -11.02
N VAL A 135 -5.57 -2.54 -11.64
CA VAL A 135 -4.31 -3.28 -11.49
C VAL A 135 -3.76 -3.13 -10.08
N ASN A 136 -3.68 -1.90 -9.56
CA ASN A 136 -3.08 -1.65 -8.25
C ASN A 136 -3.84 -2.34 -7.11
N LEU A 137 -5.18 -2.27 -7.11
CA LEU A 137 -5.95 -2.87 -6.02
C LEU A 137 -6.00 -4.40 -6.12
N THR A 138 -5.84 -4.97 -7.32
CA THR A 138 -5.67 -6.42 -7.48
C THR A 138 -4.32 -6.89 -6.93
N LEU A 139 -3.26 -6.09 -7.12
CA LEU A 139 -1.90 -6.42 -6.67
C LEU A 139 -1.66 -6.12 -5.18
N ALA A 140 -2.37 -5.14 -4.61
CA ALA A 140 -2.09 -4.65 -3.26
C ALA A 140 -2.09 -5.74 -2.17
N PRO A 141 -3.07 -6.68 -2.13
CA PRO A 141 -3.04 -7.76 -1.15
C PRO A 141 -1.84 -8.70 -1.32
N ILE A 142 -1.37 -8.91 -2.55
CA ILE A 142 -0.21 -9.76 -2.82
C ILE A 142 1.04 -9.12 -2.19
N LEU A 143 1.26 -7.84 -2.44
CA LEU A 143 2.41 -7.10 -1.93
C LEU A 143 2.41 -7.04 -0.40
N ALA A 144 1.26 -6.67 0.18
CA ALA A 144 1.11 -6.48 1.61
C ALA A 144 1.27 -7.78 2.41
N VAL A 145 0.83 -8.92 1.86
CA VAL A 145 0.91 -10.23 2.54
C VAL A 145 2.29 -10.89 2.39
N CYS A 146 3.05 -10.59 1.32
CA CYS A 146 4.39 -11.16 1.13
C CYS A 146 5.36 -10.79 2.26
N ILE A 147 5.33 -9.54 2.74
CA ILE A 147 6.24 -9.03 3.77
C ILE A 147 6.12 -9.79 5.10
N PRO A 148 4.94 -9.89 5.74
CA PRO A 148 4.81 -10.65 6.99
C PRO A 148 5.10 -12.14 6.81
N SER A 149 4.82 -12.74 5.64
CA SER A 149 5.20 -14.13 5.36
C SER A 149 6.71 -14.36 5.36
N ILE A 150 7.48 -13.41 4.80
CA ILE A 150 8.94 -13.46 4.80
C ILE A 150 9.49 -13.31 6.22
N LEU A 151 9.03 -12.28 6.95
CA LEU A 151 9.46 -12.05 8.34
C LEU A 151 9.16 -13.25 9.24
N TYR A 152 7.98 -13.86 9.09
CA TYR A 152 7.62 -15.07 9.85
C TYR A 152 8.57 -16.24 9.57
N ARG A 153 8.97 -16.42 8.30
CA ARG A 153 9.92 -17.48 7.91
C ARG A 153 11.31 -17.25 8.53
N GLU A 154 11.71 -16.00 8.69
CA GLU A 154 12.98 -15.61 9.31
C GLU A 154 12.92 -15.57 10.85
N ARG A 155 11.78 -15.95 11.45
CA ARG A 155 11.53 -15.92 12.91
C ARG A 155 11.56 -14.50 13.51
N ALA A 156 11.39 -13.47 12.68
CA ALA A 156 11.11 -12.12 13.13
C ALA A 156 9.62 -11.97 13.48
N ASP A 157 9.28 -11.03 14.36
CA ASP A 157 7.87 -10.71 14.67
C ASP A 157 7.27 -9.86 13.54
N PRO A 158 6.32 -10.38 12.74
CA PRO A 158 5.71 -9.64 11.65
C PRO A 158 5.01 -8.37 12.12
N ALA A 159 4.53 -8.33 13.37
CA ALA A 159 3.79 -7.19 13.91
C ALA A 159 4.68 -5.95 14.17
N LEU A 160 6.01 -6.12 14.26
CA LEU A 160 6.92 -5.04 14.64
C LEU A 160 7.46 -4.21 13.47
N GLY A 161 7.31 -4.64 12.21
CA GLY A 161 7.92 -3.95 11.08
C GLY A 161 7.33 -4.20 9.69
N ALA A 162 6.34 -5.08 9.55
CA ALA A 162 5.76 -5.36 8.23
C ALA A 162 5.06 -4.15 7.62
N GLY A 163 4.32 -3.37 8.43
CA GLY A 163 3.56 -2.20 7.97
C GLY A 163 4.40 -1.15 7.21
N PRO A 164 5.41 -0.50 7.83
CA PRO A 164 6.19 0.53 7.15
C PRO A 164 6.88 0.04 5.87
N VAL A 165 7.37 -1.21 5.86
CA VAL A 165 8.03 -1.80 4.70
C VAL A 165 7.01 -2.09 3.59
N ALA A 166 5.84 -2.62 3.95
CA ALA A 166 4.75 -2.89 3.02
C ALA A 166 4.28 -1.59 2.36
N THR A 167 4.06 -0.52 3.12
CA THR A 167 3.67 0.80 2.59
C THR A 167 4.69 1.33 1.59
N ILE A 168 6.00 1.31 1.92
CA ILE A 168 7.04 1.79 0.98
C ILE A 168 6.97 1.01 -0.34
N ILE A 169 6.91 -0.33 -0.27
CA ILE A 169 6.87 -1.16 -1.48
C ILE A 169 5.58 -0.89 -2.26
N GLN A 170 4.45 -0.75 -1.57
CA GLN A 170 3.15 -0.47 -2.16
C GLN A 170 3.13 0.88 -2.89
N ASP A 171 3.72 1.92 -2.29
CA ASP A 171 3.87 3.25 -2.90
C ASP A 171 4.68 3.16 -4.20
N LEU A 172 5.85 2.50 -4.16
CA LEU A 172 6.72 2.37 -5.33
C LEU A 172 6.03 1.60 -6.47
N ILE A 173 5.39 0.48 -6.17
CA ILE A 173 4.70 -0.33 -7.19
C ILE A 173 3.48 0.41 -7.73
N SER A 174 2.71 1.08 -6.87
CA SER A 174 1.50 1.80 -7.32
C SER A 174 1.83 2.96 -8.27
N LEU A 175 2.93 3.69 -8.01
CA LEU A 175 3.45 4.73 -8.91
C LEU A 175 3.98 4.12 -10.22
N LEU A 176 4.76 3.04 -10.16
CA LEU A 176 5.28 2.37 -11.34
C LEU A 176 4.16 1.88 -12.26
N VAL A 177 3.13 1.24 -11.70
CA VAL A 177 1.95 0.80 -12.45
C VAL A 177 1.22 1.99 -13.06
N TYR A 178 0.97 3.04 -12.28
CA TYR A 178 0.26 4.23 -12.74
C TYR A 178 0.97 4.88 -13.94
N PHE A 179 2.25 5.19 -13.78
CA PHE A 179 2.99 5.86 -14.84
C PHE A 179 3.26 4.95 -16.05
N SER A 180 3.41 3.64 -15.86
CA SER A 180 3.53 2.70 -16.99
C SER A 180 2.26 2.67 -17.83
N ILE A 181 1.09 2.64 -17.16
CA ILE A 181 -0.21 2.70 -17.85
C ILE A 181 -0.40 4.06 -18.54
N ALA A 182 -0.08 5.16 -17.86
CA ALA A 182 -0.12 6.50 -18.44
C ALA A 182 0.77 6.61 -19.68
N SER A 183 1.97 6.02 -19.64
CA SER A 183 2.92 5.98 -20.77
C SER A 183 2.34 5.32 -22.01
N ILE A 184 1.48 4.31 -21.83
CA ILE A 184 0.93 3.52 -22.95
C ILE A 184 -0.32 4.18 -23.57
N ILE A 185 -1.07 4.95 -22.78
CA ILE A 185 -2.36 5.53 -23.20
C ILE A 185 -2.17 6.96 -23.71
N ILE A 186 -1.29 7.73 -23.07
CA ILE A 186 -1.12 9.16 -23.36
C ILE A 186 -0.04 9.40 -24.42
N PHE A 187 0.94 8.50 -24.52
CA PHE A 187 1.96 8.49 -25.57
C PHE A 187 1.74 7.29 -26.49
#